data_AF-A0A150Q2B7-F1
#
_entry.id   AF-A0A150Q2B7-F1
#
_cell.length_a   1.000
_cell.length_b   1.000
_cell.length_c   1.000
_cell.angle_alpha   90.00
_cell.angle_beta   90.00
_cell.angle_gamma   90.00
#
_symmetry.space_group_name_H-M   'P 1'
#
loop_
_entity.id
_entity.type
_entity.pdbx_description
1 polymer ?
#
loop_
_entity_poly.entity_id
_entity_poly.type
_entity_poly.pdbx_seq_one_letter_code
_entity_poly.pdbx_strand_id
1 'polypeptide(L)'
;MCLPGVGCTTVVGLDKPYHPIEDQGGGGGGGVETGRRCAGLPATCGPKEDESCCASELVVGGTFNRSNDPAFSATVSDFQLDRFEVTLGRFRAFVDAYPGSRPAPGAGEHPLVAGSGWDAEWEDRLPPDRAELLKGLFCDSEETAWAWTDEPGANERLPMNCVSWYMAFAFCAWDGGRLPTEAELGYAAAGGAEQRPYPWSTSTDDETLDRDHAVYACNGSDAAGCVIEDLLPVGSKSPQGDGLFKQADLAGGMWEWTLDYHGDYPP
;
A
#
# COMPACT_ATOMS: atom_id res chain seq x y z
N MET A 1 -15.34 1.63 7.19
CA MET A 1 -15.11 2.96 6.58
C MET A 1 -13.65 3.30 6.79
N CYS A 2 -12.87 3.30 5.72
CA CYS A 2 -11.45 3.69 5.73
C CYS A 2 -11.31 5.20 5.98
N LEU A 3 -10.12 5.60 6.42
CA LEU A 3 -9.76 6.97 6.73
C LEU A 3 -9.90 7.91 5.54
N PRO A 4 -10.54 9.09 5.67
CA PRO A 4 -10.39 10.13 4.65
C PRO A 4 -8.89 10.48 4.59
N GLY A 5 -8.28 10.34 3.41
CA GLY A 5 -6.83 10.31 3.24
C GLY A 5 -6.46 9.07 2.45
N VAL A 6 -6.02 9.27 1.20
CA VAL A 6 -5.61 8.14 0.36
C VAL A 6 -4.15 7.85 0.61
N GLY A 7 -3.88 6.64 1.09
CA GLY A 7 -2.59 5.99 1.18
C GLY A 7 -2.36 5.04 0.00
N CYS A 8 -1.31 4.24 0.11
CA CYS A 8 -0.87 3.39 -0.98
C CYS A 8 -0.27 2.11 -0.44
N THR A 9 -0.44 1.04 -1.20
CA THR A 9 0.25 -0.24 -1.05
C THR A 9 0.98 -0.54 -2.34
N THR A 10 2.14 -1.20 -2.25
CA THR A 10 2.97 -1.53 -3.42
C THR A 10 2.87 -3.01 -3.77
N VAL A 11 2.82 -3.32 -5.07
CA VAL A 11 2.99 -4.67 -5.63
C VAL A 11 4.37 -4.83 -6.27
N VAL A 12 5.03 -5.96 -6.06
CA VAL A 12 6.28 -6.32 -6.73
C VAL A 12 6.04 -7.48 -7.69
N GLY A 13 6.47 -7.33 -8.95
CA GLY A 13 6.38 -8.39 -9.95
C GLY A 13 7.41 -9.50 -9.69
N LEU A 14 6.98 -10.76 -9.77
CA LEU A 14 7.85 -11.93 -9.55
C LEU A 14 8.94 -12.12 -10.63
N ASP A 15 8.80 -11.44 -11.77
CA ASP A 15 9.55 -11.72 -13.01
C ASP A 15 10.68 -10.72 -13.34
N LYS A 16 10.99 -9.73 -12.49
CA LYS A 16 12.10 -8.80 -12.79
C LYS A 16 13.44 -9.32 -12.27
N PRO A 17 14.37 -9.77 -13.13
CA PRO A 17 15.74 -10.00 -12.71
C PRO A 17 16.36 -8.68 -12.23
N TYR A 18 16.92 -8.77 -11.02
CA TYR A 18 17.74 -7.78 -10.34
C TYR A 18 18.64 -6.95 -11.27
N HIS A 19 18.51 -5.62 -11.21
CA HIS A 19 19.60 -4.70 -11.52
C HIS A 19 20.22 -4.24 -10.20
N PRO A 20 21.41 -4.73 -9.81
CA PRO A 20 22.12 -4.21 -8.66
C PRO A 20 22.39 -2.72 -8.87
N ILE A 21 21.83 -1.87 -8.01
CA ILE A 21 22.57 -0.69 -7.59
C ILE A 21 23.49 -1.20 -6.49
N GLU A 22 24.80 -1.19 -6.74
CA GLU A 22 25.83 -1.64 -5.82
C GLU A 22 25.63 -1.00 -4.43
N ASP A 23 25.48 -1.80 -3.36
CA ASP A 23 26.37 -1.68 -2.20
C ASP A 23 26.28 -2.87 -1.23
N GLN A 24 27.33 -2.99 -0.42
CA GLN A 24 27.74 -4.15 0.38
C GLN A 24 26.96 -4.36 1.69
N GLY A 25 26.74 -5.64 2.03
CA GLY A 25 26.82 -6.11 3.42
C GLY A 25 25.53 -6.65 4.09
N GLY A 26 25.40 -7.98 4.16
CA GLY A 26 25.19 -8.69 5.44
C GLY A 26 23.78 -9.04 5.95
N GLY A 27 23.15 -10.06 5.34
CA GLY A 27 22.59 -11.28 5.98
C GLY A 27 21.58 -11.25 7.15
N GLY A 28 20.38 -11.82 6.91
CA GLY A 28 19.70 -12.71 7.88
C GLY A 28 18.16 -12.73 7.93
N GLY A 29 17.51 -13.63 7.16
CA GLY A 29 16.30 -14.35 7.57
C GLY A 29 14.91 -13.80 7.20
N GLY A 30 14.28 -14.39 6.16
CA GLY A 30 12.84 -14.72 6.21
C GLY A 30 11.82 -13.82 5.51
N GLY A 31 12.21 -13.09 4.48
CA GLY A 31 11.33 -12.40 3.53
C GLY A 31 12.16 -12.06 2.29
N VAL A 32 11.59 -12.16 1.09
CA VAL A 32 12.35 -11.86 -0.13
C VAL A 32 12.43 -10.34 -0.28
N GLU A 33 13.50 -9.73 0.27
CA GLU A 33 13.90 -8.32 0.11
C GLU A 33 14.36 -8.04 -1.33
N THR A 34 13.58 -8.39 -2.36
CA THR A 34 13.99 -8.16 -3.76
C THR A 34 13.35 -6.89 -4.28
N GLY A 35 14.16 -5.83 -4.38
CA GLY A 35 13.89 -4.66 -5.20
C GLY A 35 13.37 -3.41 -4.47
N ARG A 36 12.94 -3.53 -3.20
CA ARG A 36 12.49 -2.38 -2.42
C ARG A 36 13.64 -1.51 -1.93
N ARG A 37 13.45 -0.19 -1.97
CA ARG A 37 14.43 0.80 -1.51
C ARG A 37 14.25 1.08 -0.03
N CYS A 38 14.50 0.05 0.78
CA CYS A 38 14.38 0.10 2.23
C CYS A 38 15.72 0.16 2.97
N ALA A 39 16.82 0.23 2.22
CA ALA A 39 18.15 0.30 2.78
C ALA A 39 18.31 1.55 3.67
N GLY A 40 18.71 1.32 4.93
CA GLY A 40 18.95 2.40 5.89
C GLY A 40 17.70 2.95 6.58
N LEU A 41 16.53 2.31 6.46
CA LEU A 41 15.32 2.69 7.19
C LEU A 41 15.26 2.02 8.59
N PRO A 42 15.38 2.77 9.70
CA PRO A 42 15.32 2.21 11.06
C PRO A 42 13.89 2.12 11.65
N ALA A 43 12.86 1.74 10.88
CA ALA A 43 11.51 1.54 11.41
C ALA A 43 11.05 0.08 11.23
N THR A 44 10.73 -0.58 12.33
CA THR A 44 9.97 -1.83 12.35
C THR A 44 8.49 -1.53 12.44
N CYS A 45 7.67 -2.38 11.83
CA CYS A 45 6.23 -2.23 11.73
C CYS A 45 5.49 -3.32 12.51
N GLY A 46 4.16 -3.21 12.51
CA GLY A 46 3.29 -4.07 13.29
C GLY A 46 3.21 -3.68 14.77
N PRO A 47 2.33 -4.35 15.52
CA PRO A 47 1.96 -3.93 16.88
C PRO A 47 3.07 -4.21 17.91
N LYS A 48 4.01 -5.09 17.57
CA LYS A 48 5.18 -5.43 18.40
C LYS A 48 6.46 -4.74 17.96
N GLU A 49 6.40 -3.99 16.85
CA GLU A 49 7.57 -3.32 16.28
C GLU A 49 8.74 -4.29 16.02
N ASP A 50 8.42 -5.48 15.49
CA ASP A 50 9.38 -6.56 15.22
C ASP A 50 9.37 -7.04 13.76
N GLU A 51 8.51 -6.45 12.90
CA GLU A 51 8.41 -6.81 11.49
C GLU A 51 9.07 -5.77 10.60
N SER A 52 9.59 -6.17 9.44
CA SER A 52 10.09 -5.21 8.44
C SER A 52 8.92 -4.38 7.91
N CYS A 53 9.00 -3.05 7.98
CA CYS A 53 8.04 -2.17 7.29
C CYS A 53 8.04 -2.36 5.76
N CYS A 54 9.04 -3.07 5.24
CA CYS A 54 9.18 -3.43 3.84
C CYS A 54 8.87 -4.89 3.56
N ALA A 55 8.29 -5.61 4.52
CA ALA A 55 7.83 -6.97 4.30
C ALA A 55 6.84 -7.01 3.12
N SER A 56 7.05 -7.96 2.22
CA SER A 56 6.10 -8.30 1.17
C SER A 56 5.67 -9.74 1.35
N GLU A 57 4.37 -9.97 1.25
CA GLU A 57 3.84 -11.31 1.28
C GLU A 57 3.49 -11.77 -0.13
N LEU A 58 3.80 -13.03 -0.42
CA LEU A 58 3.39 -13.68 -1.65
C LEU A 58 1.88 -13.94 -1.59
N VAL A 59 1.16 -13.40 -2.56
CA VAL A 59 -0.21 -13.77 -2.86
C VAL A 59 -0.17 -14.82 -3.96
N VAL A 60 -0.56 -16.05 -3.63
CA VAL A 60 -0.71 -17.12 -4.62
C VAL A 60 -1.97 -16.84 -5.42
N GLY A 61 -1.79 -16.57 -6.71
CA GLY A 61 -2.82 -16.15 -7.63
C GLY A 61 -3.85 -17.24 -7.91
N GLY A 62 -4.92 -16.84 -8.58
CA GLY A 62 -6.08 -17.68 -8.81
C GLY A 62 -7.26 -16.88 -9.30
N THR A 63 -8.43 -17.52 -9.28
CA THR A 63 -9.68 -16.93 -9.73
C THR A 63 -10.58 -16.64 -8.53
N PHE A 64 -11.19 -15.46 -8.50
CA PHE A 64 -12.20 -15.06 -7.53
C PHE A 64 -13.32 -14.30 -8.22
N ASN A 65 -14.41 -14.02 -7.51
CA ASN A 65 -15.47 -13.17 -8.04
C ASN A 65 -15.42 -11.81 -7.37
N ARG A 66 -15.13 -10.76 -8.17
CA ARG A 66 -15.11 -9.38 -7.67
C ARG A 66 -16.50 -9.02 -7.14
N SER A 67 -16.53 -8.23 -6.06
CA SER A 67 -17.76 -7.91 -5.32
C SER A 67 -18.60 -9.12 -4.90
N ASN A 68 -17.98 -10.31 -4.82
CA ASN A 68 -18.66 -11.58 -4.58
C ASN A 68 -19.79 -11.90 -5.58
N ASP A 69 -19.66 -11.44 -6.84
CA ASP A 69 -20.65 -11.68 -7.89
C ASP A 69 -20.03 -12.53 -9.02
N PRO A 70 -20.54 -13.76 -9.28
CA PRO A 70 -20.00 -14.64 -10.31
C PRO A 70 -20.03 -14.06 -11.74
N ALA A 71 -20.81 -13.01 -12.00
CA ALA A 71 -20.75 -12.26 -13.25
C ALA A 71 -19.42 -11.51 -13.44
N PHE A 72 -18.71 -11.18 -12.35
CA PHE A 72 -17.50 -10.37 -12.36
C PHE A 72 -16.25 -11.16 -11.95
N SER A 73 -16.15 -12.40 -12.42
CA SER A 73 -14.96 -13.24 -12.20
C SER A 73 -13.68 -12.55 -12.72
N ALA A 74 -12.59 -12.68 -11.97
CA ALA A 74 -11.26 -12.22 -12.35
C ALA A 74 -10.21 -13.25 -11.98
N THR A 75 -9.16 -13.37 -12.79
CA THR A 75 -8.00 -14.22 -12.51
C THR A 75 -6.76 -13.36 -12.41
N VAL A 76 -6.04 -13.49 -11.30
CA VAL A 76 -4.76 -12.82 -11.06
C VAL A 76 -3.65 -13.87 -11.06
N SER A 77 -2.46 -13.49 -11.54
CA SER A 77 -1.26 -14.33 -11.40
C SER A 77 -0.71 -14.22 -9.98
N ASP A 78 0.29 -15.02 -9.62
CA ASP A 78 1.02 -14.81 -8.37
C ASP A 78 1.65 -13.41 -8.36
N PHE A 79 1.58 -12.72 -7.22
CA PHE A 79 2.18 -11.40 -7.05
C PHE A 79 2.64 -11.21 -5.60
N GLN A 80 3.55 -10.27 -5.38
CA GLN A 80 3.95 -9.84 -4.06
C GLN A 80 3.22 -8.55 -3.69
N LEU A 81 2.54 -8.52 -2.55
CA LEU A 81 1.85 -7.34 -2.03
C LEU A 81 2.54 -6.89 -0.74
N ASP A 82 2.70 -5.58 -0.51
CA ASP A 82 3.21 -5.07 0.77
C ASP A 82 2.40 -5.68 1.93
N ARG A 83 3.08 -6.07 3.01
CA ARG A 83 2.44 -6.54 4.25
C ARG A 83 1.67 -5.42 4.94
N PHE A 84 2.20 -4.21 4.83
CA PHE A 84 1.70 -3.01 5.47
C PHE A 84 1.48 -1.94 4.42
N GLU A 85 0.54 -1.03 4.67
CA GLU A 85 0.44 0.23 3.93
C GLU A 85 1.82 0.93 3.91
N VAL A 86 2.09 1.70 2.85
CA VAL A 86 3.34 2.47 2.75
C VAL A 86 3.44 3.42 3.93
N THR A 87 4.47 3.27 4.75
CA THR A 87 4.68 4.13 5.92
C THR A 87 5.29 5.47 5.56
N LEU A 88 5.17 6.43 6.46
CA LEU A 88 5.88 7.70 6.36
C LEU A 88 7.39 7.52 6.24
N GLY A 89 7.97 6.56 6.96
CA GLY A 89 9.41 6.29 6.87
C GLY A 89 9.85 5.81 5.49
N ARG A 90 9.07 4.93 4.86
CA ARG A 90 9.33 4.52 3.47
C ARG A 90 9.16 5.70 2.51
N PHE A 91 8.08 6.46 2.65
CA PHE A 91 7.81 7.61 1.80
C PHE A 91 8.85 8.74 1.97
N ARG A 92 9.43 8.89 3.16
CA ARG A 92 10.48 9.89 3.43
C ARG A 92 11.72 9.66 2.60
N ALA A 93 12.15 8.41 2.43
CA ALA A 93 13.26 8.10 1.54
C ALA A 93 12.98 8.52 0.08
N PHE A 94 11.73 8.41 -0.37
CA PHE A 94 11.31 8.92 -1.69
C PHE A 94 11.38 10.44 -1.77
N VAL A 95 10.92 11.16 -0.74
CA VAL A 95 10.99 12.63 -0.64
C VAL A 95 12.43 13.13 -0.58
N ASP A 96 13.31 12.46 0.16
CA ASP A 96 14.71 12.85 0.31
C ASP A 96 15.51 12.63 -0.97
N ALA A 97 15.13 11.63 -1.77
CA ALA A 97 15.70 11.40 -3.10
C ALA A 97 15.12 12.34 -4.19
N TYR A 98 14.13 13.17 -3.88
CA TYR A 98 13.44 14.01 -4.86
C TYR A 98 14.29 15.22 -5.30
N PRO A 99 14.34 15.57 -6.61
CA PRO A 99 13.57 15.04 -7.75
C PRO A 99 14.17 13.81 -8.44
N GLY A 100 15.29 13.28 -7.96
CA GLY A 100 15.93 12.09 -8.54
C GLY A 100 15.12 10.80 -8.38
N SER A 101 14.12 10.80 -7.49
CA SER A 101 13.16 9.71 -7.32
C SER A 101 11.99 9.73 -8.30
N ARG A 102 11.90 10.71 -9.20
CA ARG A 102 10.86 10.73 -10.23
C ARG A 102 10.99 9.52 -11.17
N PRO A 103 9.89 8.83 -11.49
CA PRO A 103 9.91 7.66 -12.37
C PRO A 103 10.28 8.06 -13.81
N ALA A 104 11.02 7.17 -14.49
CA ALA A 104 11.19 7.24 -15.93
C ALA A 104 9.93 6.72 -16.65
N PRO A 105 9.67 7.12 -17.91
CA PRO A 105 8.58 6.55 -18.70
C PRO A 105 8.62 5.01 -18.73
N GLY A 106 7.48 4.37 -18.50
CA GLY A 106 7.33 2.92 -18.40
C GLY A 106 7.73 2.29 -17.06
N ALA A 107 8.27 3.07 -16.10
CA ALA A 107 8.54 2.55 -14.75
C ALA A 107 7.23 2.11 -14.06
N GLY A 108 7.30 1.09 -13.20
CA GLY A 108 6.10 0.57 -12.53
C GLY A 108 5.11 -0.18 -13.43
N GLU A 109 5.48 -0.54 -14.67
CA GLU A 109 4.60 -1.31 -15.55
C GLU A 109 4.24 -2.70 -14.99
N HIS A 110 2.96 -3.05 -15.11
CA HIS A 110 2.43 -4.35 -14.76
C HIS A 110 2.85 -5.38 -15.82
N PRO A 111 3.44 -6.54 -15.45
CA PRO A 111 3.96 -7.51 -16.41
C PRO A 111 2.95 -8.01 -17.46
N LEU A 112 1.67 -8.04 -17.09
CA LEU A 112 0.56 -8.49 -17.93
C LEU A 112 -0.35 -7.37 -18.47
N VAL A 113 -0.10 -6.10 -18.14
CA VAL A 113 -0.91 -4.96 -18.63
C VAL A 113 0.01 -4.00 -19.35
N ALA A 114 0.15 -4.21 -20.66
CA ALA A 114 1.03 -3.41 -21.49
C ALA A 114 0.63 -1.93 -21.49
N GLY A 115 1.62 -1.05 -21.36
CA GLY A 115 1.41 0.40 -21.31
C GLY A 115 0.90 0.91 -19.96
N SER A 116 0.88 0.08 -18.92
CA SER A 116 0.43 0.51 -17.58
C SER A 116 1.52 1.17 -16.73
N GLY A 117 2.74 1.33 -17.29
CA GLY A 117 3.83 2.03 -16.63
C GLY A 117 3.62 3.53 -16.59
N TRP A 118 4.53 4.25 -15.94
CA TRP A 118 4.49 5.71 -15.85
C TRP A 118 4.42 6.35 -17.24
N ASP A 119 3.39 7.14 -17.49
CA ASP A 119 3.25 7.89 -18.74
C ASP A 119 4.12 9.16 -18.69
N ALA A 120 4.84 9.44 -19.77
CA ALA A 120 5.62 10.67 -19.91
C ALA A 120 4.73 11.92 -19.87
N GLU A 121 3.46 11.80 -20.28
CA GLU A 121 2.47 12.90 -20.19
C GLU A 121 2.11 13.25 -18.73
N TRP A 122 2.49 12.41 -17.75
CA TRP A 122 2.24 12.66 -16.33
C TRP A 122 3.38 13.43 -15.65
N GLU A 123 4.44 13.82 -16.37
CA GLU A 123 5.56 14.55 -15.78
C GLU A 123 5.12 15.84 -15.08
N ASP A 124 4.18 16.58 -15.65
CA ASP A 124 3.64 17.82 -15.06
C ASP A 124 2.60 17.56 -13.95
N ARG A 125 2.27 16.29 -13.67
CA ARG A 125 1.40 15.88 -12.55
C ARG A 125 2.16 15.71 -11.24
N LEU A 126 3.49 15.63 -11.31
CA LEU A 126 4.35 15.62 -10.14
C LEU A 126 4.88 17.03 -9.83
N PRO A 127 5.05 17.36 -8.54
CA PRO A 127 5.68 18.61 -8.13
C PRO A 127 7.06 18.78 -8.78
N PRO A 128 7.45 20.00 -9.20
CA PRO A 128 8.70 20.19 -9.94
C PRO A 128 9.95 19.87 -9.12
N ASP A 129 9.89 20.07 -7.80
CA ASP A 129 11.00 19.88 -6.87
C ASP A 129 10.53 19.41 -5.48
N ARG A 130 11.49 19.16 -4.58
CA ARG A 130 11.22 18.66 -3.22
C ARG A 130 10.42 19.66 -2.38
N ALA A 131 10.61 20.96 -2.58
CA ALA A 131 9.92 21.97 -1.79
C ALA A 131 8.43 22.03 -2.16
N GLU A 132 8.08 21.93 -3.44
CA GLU A 132 6.69 21.81 -3.87
C GLU A 132 6.09 20.45 -3.51
N LEU A 133 6.89 19.37 -3.51
CA LEU A 133 6.43 18.05 -3.05
C LEU A 133 5.98 18.09 -1.60
N LEU A 134 6.79 18.65 -0.71
CA LEU A 134 6.46 18.76 0.72
C LEU A 134 5.14 19.50 0.96
N LYS A 135 4.86 20.58 0.20
CA LYS A 135 3.58 21.29 0.31
C LYS A 135 2.38 20.41 -0.04
N GLY A 136 2.57 19.46 -0.96
CA GLY A 136 1.52 18.54 -1.40
C GLY A 136 1.23 17.39 -0.43
N LEU A 137 2.02 17.21 0.63
CA LEU A 137 1.81 16.15 1.64
C LEU A 137 0.84 16.58 2.76
N PHE A 138 0.32 17.79 2.69
CA PHE A 138 -0.66 18.35 3.61
C PHE A 138 -2.00 18.46 2.88
N CYS A 139 -2.97 17.62 3.25
CA CYS A 139 -4.34 17.70 2.74
C CYS A 139 -5.07 18.89 3.38
N ASP A 140 -5.80 19.64 2.56
CA ASP A 140 -6.59 20.79 2.99
C ASP A 140 -8.00 20.32 3.38
N SER A 141 -8.12 19.71 4.56
CA SER A 141 -9.44 19.32 5.08
C SER A 141 -9.50 19.43 6.61
N GLU A 142 -10.61 19.95 7.12
CA GLU A 142 -10.88 20.02 8.57
C GLU A 142 -11.23 18.64 9.17
N GLU A 143 -11.40 17.62 8.33
CA GLU A 143 -11.87 16.27 8.71
C GLU A 143 -10.77 15.19 8.57
N THR A 144 -9.61 15.54 8.02
CA THR A 144 -8.50 14.62 7.76
C THR A 144 -7.25 15.09 8.45
N ALA A 145 -6.76 14.30 9.41
CA ALA A 145 -5.42 14.48 9.93
C ALA A 145 -4.39 14.06 8.86
N TRP A 146 -3.47 14.93 8.49
CA TRP A 146 -2.27 14.52 7.75
C TRP A 146 -1.25 13.93 8.72
N ALA A 147 -0.60 12.84 8.32
CA ALA A 147 0.41 12.18 9.15
C ALA A 147 1.80 12.84 9.03
N TRP A 148 2.07 13.52 7.90
CA TRP A 148 3.42 13.97 7.55
C TRP A 148 3.98 15.00 8.54
N THR A 149 5.25 14.80 8.90
CA THR A 149 6.09 15.78 9.60
C THR A 149 7.38 16.01 8.82
N ASP A 150 7.87 17.26 8.82
CA ASP A 150 9.11 17.59 8.09
C ASP A 150 10.32 16.83 8.65
N GLU A 151 10.37 16.68 9.97
CA GLU A 151 11.42 15.92 10.66
C GLU A 151 10.98 14.46 10.89
N PRO A 152 11.89 13.49 10.73
CA PRO A 152 11.62 12.10 11.10
C PRO A 152 11.41 11.98 12.62
N GLY A 153 10.49 11.10 13.03
CA GLY A 153 10.16 10.95 14.44
C GLY A 153 9.19 9.80 14.75
N ALA A 154 8.26 10.04 15.67
CA ALA A 154 7.32 9.01 16.13
C ALA A 154 6.36 8.53 15.02
N ASN A 155 6.15 9.35 13.98
CA ASN A 155 5.15 9.10 12.94
C ASN A 155 5.65 8.20 11.81
N GLU A 156 6.91 7.76 11.80
CA GLU A 156 7.50 7.02 10.67
C GLU A 156 6.84 5.64 10.43
N ARG A 157 6.01 5.16 11.37
CA ARG A 157 5.23 3.92 11.28
C ARG A 157 3.74 4.15 10.98
N LEU A 158 3.30 5.40 10.92
CA LEU A 158 1.95 5.72 10.46
C LEU A 158 1.85 5.47 8.95
N PRO A 159 0.67 5.11 8.44
CA PRO A 159 0.46 5.02 7.01
C PRO A 159 0.58 6.40 6.36
N MET A 160 1.25 6.45 5.22
CA MET A 160 1.32 7.64 4.39
C MET A 160 -0.08 7.94 3.88
N ASN A 161 -0.53 9.18 4.05
CA ASN A 161 -1.80 9.67 3.58
C ASN A 161 -1.64 11.02 2.86
N CYS A 162 -2.74 11.55 2.33
CA CYS A 162 -2.74 12.86 1.68
C CYS A 162 -1.79 12.92 0.46
N VAL A 163 -1.64 11.79 -0.24
CA VAL A 163 -0.90 11.69 -1.50
C VAL A 163 -1.86 11.55 -2.68
N SER A 164 -1.53 12.19 -3.80
CA SER A 164 -2.26 11.98 -5.05
C SER A 164 -1.94 10.62 -5.65
N TRP A 165 -2.82 10.13 -6.53
CA TRP A 165 -2.56 8.89 -7.29
C TRP A 165 -1.21 8.92 -8.03
N TYR A 166 -0.84 10.07 -8.62
CA TYR A 166 0.44 10.24 -9.32
C TYR A 166 1.64 10.13 -8.36
N MET A 167 1.53 10.67 -7.14
CA MET A 167 2.59 10.52 -6.13
C MET A 167 2.70 9.07 -5.65
N ALA A 168 1.58 8.40 -5.42
CA ALA A 168 1.52 6.99 -5.02
C ALA A 168 2.13 6.08 -6.09
N PHE A 169 1.78 6.28 -7.36
CA PHE A 169 2.38 5.57 -8.49
C PHE A 169 3.88 5.82 -8.55
N ALA A 170 4.30 7.10 -8.52
CA ALA A 170 5.72 7.47 -8.61
C ALA A 170 6.55 6.84 -7.49
N PHE A 171 6.01 6.83 -6.26
CA PHE A 171 6.61 6.12 -5.13
C PHE A 171 6.75 4.63 -5.42
N CYS A 172 5.67 3.95 -5.80
CA CYS A 172 5.69 2.50 -6.07
C CYS A 172 6.72 2.14 -7.14
N ALA A 173 6.75 2.90 -8.24
CA ALA A 173 7.69 2.70 -9.34
C ALA A 173 9.16 2.93 -8.91
N TRP A 174 9.40 3.96 -8.10
CA TRP A 174 10.73 4.26 -7.55
C TRP A 174 11.19 3.18 -6.55
N ASP A 175 10.28 2.69 -5.72
CA ASP A 175 10.50 1.63 -4.73
C ASP A 175 10.60 0.22 -5.35
N GLY A 176 10.68 0.13 -6.69
CA GLY A 176 10.89 -1.13 -7.41
C GLY A 176 9.64 -1.98 -7.61
N GLY A 177 8.47 -1.47 -7.23
CA GLY A 177 7.18 -2.10 -7.45
C GLY A 177 6.27 -1.32 -8.41
N ARG A 178 4.97 -1.41 -8.18
CA ARG A 178 3.87 -0.76 -8.92
C ARG A 178 2.62 -0.67 -8.04
N LEU A 179 1.62 0.09 -8.45
CA LEU A 179 0.30 -0.01 -7.82
C LEU A 179 -0.32 -1.41 -8.07
N PRO A 180 -1.06 -1.97 -7.11
CA PRO A 180 -1.92 -3.12 -7.37
C PRO A 180 -3.02 -2.75 -8.36
N THR A 181 -3.46 -3.70 -9.17
CA THR A 181 -4.78 -3.57 -9.79
C THR A 181 -5.86 -3.74 -8.73
N GLU A 182 -7.06 -3.23 -8.99
CA GLU A 182 -8.23 -3.46 -8.13
C GLU A 182 -8.52 -4.95 -7.97
N ALA A 183 -8.32 -5.73 -9.04
CA ALA A 183 -8.47 -7.19 -8.99
C ALA A 183 -7.44 -7.86 -8.07
N GLU A 184 -6.18 -7.41 -8.07
CA GLU A 184 -5.15 -7.93 -7.16
C GLU A 184 -5.45 -7.56 -5.70
N LEU A 185 -5.76 -6.29 -5.43
CA LEU A 185 -6.07 -5.85 -4.07
C LEU A 185 -7.34 -6.55 -3.54
N GLY A 186 -8.39 -6.63 -4.37
CA GLY A 186 -9.62 -7.34 -4.06
C GLY A 186 -9.42 -8.85 -3.85
N TYR A 187 -8.56 -9.49 -4.65
CA TYR A 187 -8.23 -10.92 -4.48
C TYR A 187 -7.51 -11.16 -3.14
N ALA A 188 -6.57 -10.29 -2.75
CA ALA A 188 -5.91 -10.40 -1.45
C ALA A 188 -6.90 -10.21 -0.30
N ALA A 189 -7.77 -9.19 -0.36
CA ALA A 189 -8.79 -8.89 0.65
C ALA A 189 -9.85 -9.98 0.79
N ALA A 190 -10.23 -10.64 -0.31
CA ALA A 190 -11.20 -11.74 -0.31
C ALA A 190 -10.61 -13.09 0.14
N GLY A 191 -9.32 -13.15 0.49
CA GLY A 191 -8.63 -14.41 0.76
C GLY A 191 -8.55 -15.32 -0.47
N GLY A 192 -8.38 -14.72 -1.64
CA GLY A 192 -8.33 -15.40 -2.92
C GLY A 192 -9.64 -16.08 -3.28
N ALA A 193 -9.57 -17.36 -3.65
CA ALA A 193 -10.75 -18.14 -4.04
C ALA A 193 -11.70 -18.47 -2.87
N GLU A 194 -11.33 -18.16 -1.62
CA GLU A 194 -12.19 -18.40 -0.45
C GLU A 194 -13.38 -17.42 -0.35
N GLN A 195 -13.37 -16.31 -1.09
CA GLN A 195 -14.48 -15.34 -1.15
C GLN A 195 -14.90 -14.82 0.24
N ARG A 196 -13.92 -14.55 1.09
CA ARG A 196 -14.14 -14.07 2.46
C ARG A 196 -14.80 -12.69 2.44
N PRO A 197 -15.88 -12.47 3.22
CA PRO A 197 -16.56 -11.17 3.27
C PRO A 197 -15.71 -10.08 3.95
N TYR A 198 -14.82 -10.46 4.87
CA TYR A 198 -13.77 -9.61 5.47
C TYR A 198 -12.42 -10.33 5.43
N PRO A 199 -11.28 -9.60 5.42
CA PRO A 199 -9.95 -10.22 5.32
C PRO A 199 -9.68 -11.32 6.36
N TRP A 200 -10.11 -11.10 7.60
CA TRP A 200 -9.94 -12.02 8.74
C TRP A 200 -10.96 -13.18 8.79
N SER A 201 -11.96 -13.17 7.91
CA SER A 201 -13.00 -14.22 7.93
C SER A 201 -12.39 -15.58 7.63
N THR A 202 -12.98 -16.65 8.14
CA THR A 202 -12.43 -18.00 7.94
C THR A 202 -13.09 -18.77 6.79
N SER A 203 -14.17 -18.23 6.21
CA SER A 203 -14.89 -18.80 5.07
C SER A 203 -15.78 -17.75 4.38
N THR A 204 -16.37 -18.10 3.23
CA THR A 204 -17.33 -17.23 2.53
C THR A 204 -18.62 -16.93 3.31
N ASP A 205 -19.01 -17.80 4.25
CA ASP A 205 -20.24 -17.66 5.04
C ASP A 205 -20.00 -16.96 6.39
N ASP A 206 -18.74 -16.65 6.71
CA ASP A 206 -18.33 -16.02 7.97
C ASP A 206 -18.44 -14.49 7.86
N GLU A 207 -19.67 -13.99 7.88
CA GLU A 207 -19.99 -12.55 7.84
C GLU A 207 -19.83 -11.86 9.21
N THR A 208 -19.02 -12.42 10.11
CA THR A 208 -18.82 -11.86 11.45
C THR A 208 -17.96 -10.60 11.38
N LEU A 209 -18.62 -9.45 11.49
CA LEU A 209 -17.94 -8.17 11.63
C LEU A 209 -17.39 -8.02 13.07
N ASP A 210 -16.07 -8.05 13.19
CA ASP A 210 -15.37 -7.67 14.43
C ASP A 210 -14.67 -6.33 14.22
N ARG A 211 -15.05 -5.34 15.03
CA ARG A 211 -14.52 -4.00 14.95
C ARG A 211 -13.09 -3.94 15.46
N ASP A 212 -12.68 -4.85 16.34
CA ASP A 212 -11.33 -4.89 16.86
C ASP A 212 -10.31 -5.39 15.81
N HIS A 213 -10.78 -5.93 14.69
CA HIS A 213 -9.95 -6.45 13.60
C HIS A 213 -9.66 -5.43 12.48
N ALA A 214 -10.27 -4.25 12.52
CA ALA A 214 -10.07 -3.20 11.52
C ALA A 214 -9.79 -1.85 12.17
N VAL A 215 -9.01 -1.01 11.51
CA VAL A 215 -8.94 0.42 11.86
C VAL A 215 -10.09 1.13 11.15
N TYR A 216 -11.20 1.31 11.85
CA TYR A 216 -12.35 2.07 11.36
C TYR A 216 -12.31 3.52 11.87
N ALA A 217 -12.70 4.47 11.01
CA ALA A 217 -12.35 5.87 11.23
C ALA A 217 -10.83 5.98 11.49
N CYS A 218 -10.36 7.01 12.21
CA CYS A 218 -8.92 7.23 12.35
C CYS A 218 -8.27 6.61 13.56
N ASN A 219 -9.02 6.52 14.64
CA ASN A 219 -8.59 5.96 15.93
C ASN A 219 -9.01 4.50 16.14
N GLY A 220 -9.65 3.87 15.15
CA GLY A 220 -10.26 2.55 15.36
C GLY A 220 -11.47 2.61 16.29
N SER A 221 -12.23 3.71 16.28
CA SER A 221 -13.45 3.94 17.07
C SER A 221 -14.53 4.69 16.26
N ASP A 222 -15.78 4.76 16.76
CA ASP A 222 -16.88 5.47 16.08
C ASP A 222 -16.83 7.00 16.28
N ALA A 223 -15.74 7.53 16.83
CA ALA A 223 -15.61 8.95 17.10
C ALA A 223 -15.49 9.77 15.81
N ALA A 224 -16.20 10.91 15.77
CA ALA A 224 -16.13 11.86 14.66
C ALA A 224 -14.95 12.83 14.86
N GLY A 225 -14.35 13.24 13.74
CA GLY A 225 -13.15 14.07 13.73
C GLY A 225 -11.88 13.23 13.89
N CYS A 226 -10.79 13.71 13.30
CA CYS A 226 -9.50 13.07 13.43
C CYS A 226 -8.39 14.09 13.62
N VAL A 227 -7.53 13.87 14.61
CA VAL A 227 -6.23 14.55 14.72
C VAL A 227 -5.09 13.55 14.52
N ILE A 228 -3.88 14.05 14.32
CA ILE A 228 -2.72 13.19 14.02
C ILE A 228 -2.43 12.18 15.14
N GLU A 229 -2.71 12.56 16.39
CA GLU A 229 -2.55 11.69 17.57
C GLU A 229 -3.52 10.52 17.61
N ASP A 230 -4.60 10.57 16.82
CA ASP A 230 -5.57 9.49 16.71
C ASP A 230 -5.15 8.43 15.68
N LEU A 231 -4.21 8.75 14.77
CA LEU A 231 -3.78 7.81 13.74
C LEU A 231 -3.04 6.62 14.35
N LEU A 232 -3.42 5.42 13.92
CA LEU A 232 -2.80 4.18 14.36
C LEU A 232 -1.64 3.78 13.44
N PRO A 233 -0.55 3.21 13.98
CA PRO A 233 0.51 2.61 13.16
C PRO A 233 -0.01 1.49 12.26
N VAL A 234 0.66 1.29 11.13
CA VAL A 234 0.35 0.18 10.23
C VAL A 234 0.46 -1.17 10.96
N GLY A 235 -0.47 -2.07 10.66
CA GLY A 235 -0.58 -3.38 11.30
C GLY A 235 -1.07 -3.32 12.75
N SER A 236 -1.63 -2.21 13.23
CA SER A 236 -2.06 -2.10 14.64
C SER A 236 -3.09 -3.16 15.07
N LYS A 237 -3.84 -3.73 14.12
CA LYS A 237 -4.82 -4.81 14.35
C LYS A 237 -4.29 -6.21 14.04
N SER A 238 -3.04 -6.34 13.63
CA SER A 238 -2.41 -7.63 13.36
C SER A 238 -2.18 -8.44 14.66
N PRO A 239 -2.22 -9.78 14.60
CA PRO A 239 -2.57 -10.59 13.42
C PRO A 239 -4.08 -10.82 13.27
N GLN A 240 -4.92 -10.32 14.18
CA GLN A 240 -6.36 -10.63 14.16
C GLN A 240 -7.08 -10.05 12.94
N GLY A 241 -6.64 -8.89 12.46
CA GLY A 241 -7.15 -8.23 11.26
C GLY A 241 -6.53 -8.68 9.93
N ASP A 242 -5.50 -9.53 9.97
CA ASP A 242 -4.74 -9.87 8.77
C ASP A 242 -5.58 -10.70 7.79
N GLY A 243 -5.34 -10.48 6.48
CA GLY A 243 -5.89 -11.31 5.42
C GLY A 243 -5.27 -12.70 5.36
N LEU A 244 -5.81 -13.57 4.49
CA LEU A 244 -5.30 -14.93 4.29
C LEU A 244 -3.79 -14.97 3.95
N PHE A 245 -3.35 -14.05 3.10
CA PHE A 245 -1.95 -13.95 2.69
C PHE A 245 -1.13 -13.03 3.62
N LYS A 246 -1.67 -12.74 4.82
CA LYS A 246 -1.05 -12.00 5.93
C LYS A 246 -0.87 -10.50 5.73
N GLN A 247 -1.42 -9.88 4.69
CA GLN A 247 -1.41 -8.42 4.62
C GLN A 247 -2.32 -7.85 5.71
N ALA A 248 -1.82 -6.83 6.39
CA ALA A 248 -2.56 -6.07 7.37
C ALA A 248 -3.41 -4.99 6.69
N ASP A 249 -4.36 -4.44 7.45
CA ASP A 249 -5.12 -3.23 7.10
C ASP A 249 -5.91 -3.25 5.77
N LEU A 250 -6.01 -4.42 5.09
CA LEU A 250 -6.85 -4.63 3.90
C LEU A 250 -8.34 -4.25 4.09
N ALA A 251 -8.77 -4.15 5.35
CA ALA A 251 -10.04 -3.55 5.73
C ALA A 251 -9.82 -2.54 6.85
N GLY A 252 -10.06 -1.26 6.55
CA GLY A 252 -9.79 -0.15 7.45
C GLY A 252 -8.52 0.59 7.03
N GLY A 253 -7.82 1.19 7.98
CA GLY A 253 -6.60 1.95 7.70
C GLY A 253 -6.90 3.16 6.82
N MET A 254 -6.02 3.43 5.86
CA MET A 254 -6.20 4.42 4.80
C MET A 254 -6.95 3.83 3.61
N TRP A 255 -7.50 4.70 2.76
CA TRP A 255 -7.87 4.26 1.42
C TRP A 255 -6.61 3.90 0.64
N GLU A 256 -6.60 2.79 -0.09
CA GLU A 256 -5.42 2.37 -0.86
C GLU A 256 -5.62 2.62 -2.35
N TRP A 257 -4.73 3.40 -2.98
CA TRP A 257 -4.76 3.61 -4.42
C TRP A 257 -4.53 2.31 -5.20
N THR A 258 -5.32 2.10 -6.25
CA THR A 258 -5.13 1.04 -7.25
C THR A 258 -4.72 1.64 -8.60
N LEU A 259 -4.21 0.81 -9.51
CA LEU A 259 -3.81 1.19 -10.86
C LEU A 259 -5.00 1.62 -11.74
N ASP A 260 -6.18 1.10 -11.46
CA ASP A 260 -7.35 1.17 -12.31
C ASP A 260 -8.02 2.56 -12.33
N TYR A 261 -8.60 2.91 -13.47
CA TYR A 261 -9.58 3.98 -13.52
C TYR A 261 -10.90 3.52 -12.90
N HIS A 262 -11.59 4.42 -12.20
CA HIS A 262 -12.92 4.12 -11.68
C HIS A 262 -13.93 3.87 -12.81
N GLY A 263 -14.67 2.76 -12.71
CA GLY A 263 -15.74 2.40 -13.64
C GLY A 263 -16.43 1.11 -13.21
N ASP A 264 -17.51 0.75 -13.90
CA ASP A 264 -18.20 -0.51 -13.68
C ASP A 264 -17.35 -1.68 -14.18
N TYR A 265 -17.50 -2.86 -13.54
CA TYR A 265 -16.89 -4.06 -14.09
C TYR A 265 -17.49 -4.37 -15.46
N PRO A 266 -16.65 -4.55 -16.50
CA PRO A 266 -17.16 -4.98 -17.79
C PRO A 266 -17.82 -6.36 -17.63
N PRO A 267 -18.96 -6.59 -18.30
CA PRO A 267 -19.69 -7.85 -18.24
C PRO A 267 -18.93 -9.03 -18.83
#